data_AF-A0AAN8FJ11-F1
#
_entry.id   AF-A0AAN8FJ11-F1
#
_cell.length_a   1.000
_cell.length_b   1.000
_cell.length_c   1.000
_cell.angle_alpha   90.00
_cell.angle_beta   90.00
_cell.angle_gamma   90.00
#
_symmetry.space_group_name_H-M   'P 1'
#
loop_
_entity.id
_entity.type
_entity.pdbx_description
1 polymer ?
#
loop_
_entity_poly.entity_id
_entity_poly.type
_entity_poly.pdbx_seq_one_letter_code
_entity_poly.pdbx_strand_id
1 'polypeptide(L)'
;GFFSGSPSLDLYNGMALAAKKNTIVVNINYRLGPFGFLYLGDDSPVPGNMALLDQQLALRWIHENIASFGGDPTRVTLFGESAGSASTTAHIFAPGSYQYFNKIIASVEADSVSSDIGLPLALAFGPVSADKNFFRGDLFERLRTRNFKKDVSIIIGTVNDEGTYWLPYYMYLHGFRFNHTISAEDPQNKALITREQYRQSMQAFMPYFGNSPLVKHALLHAYESVSEGQSIA
;
A
#
# COMPACT_ATOMS: atom_id res chain seq x y z
N GLY A 1 2.51 3.52 -3.58
CA GLY A 1 3.57 3.92 -2.63
C GLY A 1 4.04 5.37 -2.73
N PHE A 2 3.16 6.38 -2.64
CA PHE A 2 3.51 7.82 -2.47
C PHE A 2 4.38 8.53 -3.53
N PHE A 3 5.02 7.86 -4.49
CA PHE A 3 5.83 8.49 -5.55
C PHE A 3 5.10 8.63 -6.89
N SER A 4 4.00 7.90 -7.10
CA SER A 4 3.21 7.89 -8.32
C SER A 4 1.72 7.67 -8.00
N GLY A 5 0.87 7.96 -8.98
CA GLY A 5 -0.58 7.83 -8.90
C GLY A 5 -1.28 9.05 -9.49
N SER A 6 -2.49 8.86 -10.02
CA SER A 6 -3.35 9.97 -10.44
C SER A 6 -4.82 9.59 -10.28
N PRO A 7 -5.68 10.49 -9.76
CA PRO A 7 -7.13 10.29 -9.73
C PRO A 7 -7.76 10.29 -11.14
N SER A 8 -7.03 10.70 -12.18
CA SER A 8 -7.52 10.78 -13.56
C SER A 8 -7.39 9.47 -14.35
N LEU A 9 -6.87 8.40 -13.73
CA LEU A 9 -6.79 7.09 -14.39
C LEU A 9 -8.19 6.51 -14.57
N ASP A 10 -8.44 5.84 -15.71
CA ASP A 10 -9.74 5.23 -16.02
C ASP A 10 -10.18 4.21 -14.95
N LEU A 11 -9.21 3.54 -14.30
CA LEU A 11 -9.44 2.64 -13.18
C LEU A 11 -10.23 3.29 -12.04
N TYR A 12 -10.04 4.60 -11.82
CA TYR A 12 -10.69 5.35 -10.75
C TYR A 12 -11.92 6.12 -11.23
N ASN A 13 -12.42 5.84 -12.43
CA ASN A 13 -13.65 6.46 -12.92
C ASN A 13 -14.85 6.06 -12.03
N GLY A 14 -15.32 7.02 -11.24
CA GLY A 14 -16.39 6.82 -10.26
C GLY A 14 -17.78 6.62 -10.84
N MET A 15 -17.97 6.71 -12.16
CA MET A 15 -19.30 6.70 -12.80
C MET A 15 -20.13 5.47 -12.42
N ALA A 16 -19.55 4.26 -12.50
CA ALA A 16 -20.28 3.04 -12.20
C ALA A 16 -20.71 2.96 -10.73
N LEU A 17 -19.85 3.42 -9.81
CA LEU A 17 -20.16 3.44 -8.38
C LEU A 17 -21.24 4.48 -8.07
N ALA A 18 -21.10 5.70 -8.61
CA ALA A 18 -22.06 6.78 -8.45
C ALA A 18 -23.46 6.37 -8.93
N ALA A 19 -23.56 5.79 -10.12
CA ALA A 19 -24.83 5.37 -10.72
C ALA A 19 -25.46 4.17 -9.97
N LYS A 20 -24.68 3.14 -9.62
CA LYS A 20 -25.22 1.91 -9.00
C LYS A 20 -25.56 2.06 -7.52
N LYS A 21 -24.87 2.95 -6.81
CA LYS A 21 -25.02 3.11 -5.35
C LYS A 21 -25.64 4.45 -4.94
N ASN A 22 -26.04 5.27 -5.91
CA ASN A 22 -26.60 6.60 -5.69
C ASN A 22 -25.72 7.41 -4.70
N THR A 23 -24.45 7.57 -5.06
CA THR A 23 -23.43 8.18 -4.21
C THR A 23 -22.61 9.19 -4.99
N ILE A 24 -21.99 10.13 -4.29
CA ILE A 24 -21.05 11.08 -4.88
C ILE A 24 -19.64 10.53 -4.71
N VAL A 25 -18.91 10.41 -5.80
CA VAL A 25 -17.51 9.98 -5.81
C VAL A 25 -16.64 11.21 -6.04
N VAL A 26 -15.71 11.47 -5.13
CA VAL A 26 -14.74 12.58 -5.22
C VAL A 26 -13.35 11.98 -5.26
N ASN A 27 -12.62 12.20 -6.35
CA ASN A 27 -11.22 11.82 -6.45
C ASN A 27 -10.35 13.08 -6.28
N ILE A 28 -9.34 12.99 -5.43
CA ILE A 28 -8.48 14.13 -5.09
C ILE A 28 -7.07 13.92 -5.60
N ASN A 29 -6.42 15.00 -6.04
CA ASN A 29 -4.98 15.04 -6.23
C ASN A 29 -4.31 15.42 -4.90
N TYR A 30 -3.13 14.88 -4.66
CA TYR A 30 -2.22 15.31 -3.61
C TYR A 30 -0.78 15.21 -4.12
N ARG A 31 0.14 15.99 -3.55
CA ARG A 31 1.55 15.95 -3.97
C ARG A 31 2.20 14.59 -3.71
N LEU A 32 3.13 14.19 -4.56
CA LEU A 32 3.81 12.89 -4.51
C LEU A 32 5.32 13.07 -4.38
N GLY A 33 6.01 12.00 -3.96
CA GLY A 33 7.46 11.92 -3.85
C GLY A 33 8.05 13.06 -2.99
N PRO A 34 9.18 13.66 -3.39
CA PRO A 34 9.79 14.73 -2.60
C PRO A 34 8.87 15.97 -2.48
N PHE A 35 8.02 16.25 -3.46
CA PHE A 35 7.09 17.38 -3.38
C PHE A 35 6.02 17.22 -2.31
N GLY A 36 5.67 15.96 -1.99
CA GLY A 36 4.67 15.62 -0.99
C GLY A 36 5.25 15.31 0.39
N PHE A 37 6.45 14.75 0.45
CA PHE A 37 6.97 14.10 1.66
C PHE A 37 8.43 14.42 1.99
N LEU A 38 9.09 15.35 1.29
CA LEU A 38 10.41 15.82 1.72
C LEU A 38 10.33 16.37 3.15
N TYR A 39 11.27 15.94 4.00
CA TYR A 39 11.38 16.37 5.39
C TYR A 39 12.83 16.79 5.66
N LEU A 40 13.00 18.03 6.14
CA LEU A 40 14.31 18.60 6.43
C LEU A 40 14.46 18.96 7.92
N GLY A 41 13.67 18.34 8.79
CA GLY A 41 13.64 18.60 10.23
C GLY A 41 12.48 19.51 10.65
N ASP A 42 12.11 19.43 11.93
CA ASP A 42 10.94 20.12 12.49
C ASP A 42 11.01 21.65 12.45
N ASP A 43 12.22 22.20 12.49
CA ASP A 43 12.46 23.65 12.49
C ASP A 43 12.75 24.18 11.08
N SER A 44 12.63 23.31 10.06
CA SER A 44 12.79 23.66 8.66
C SER A 44 11.47 24.17 8.06
N PRO A 45 11.51 25.07 7.05
CA PRO A 45 10.33 25.41 6.25
C PRO A 45 9.76 24.22 5.44
N VAL A 46 10.43 23.07 5.44
CA VAL A 46 9.99 21.84 4.78
C VAL A 46 9.70 20.76 5.85
N PRO A 47 8.52 20.80 6.47
CA PRO A 47 8.24 20.03 7.68
C PRO A 47 7.70 18.61 7.40
N GLY A 48 7.75 18.13 6.16
CA GLY A 48 7.19 16.83 5.78
C GLY A 48 5.66 16.82 5.70
N ASN A 49 5.11 15.67 5.29
CA ASN A 49 3.68 15.39 5.24
C ASN A 49 2.82 16.39 4.45
N MET A 50 3.40 17.19 3.56
CA MET A 50 2.69 18.17 2.74
C MET A 50 1.57 17.53 1.89
N ALA A 51 1.80 16.32 1.40
CA ALA A 51 0.81 15.49 0.72
C ALA A 51 -0.43 15.18 1.59
N LEU A 52 -0.22 14.84 2.87
CA LEU A 52 -1.31 14.56 3.80
C LEU A 52 -2.07 15.85 4.19
N LEU A 53 -1.36 16.99 4.20
CA LEU A 53 -1.97 18.31 4.35
C LEU A 53 -2.80 18.70 3.12
N ASP A 54 -2.38 18.35 1.90
CA ASP A 54 -3.20 18.53 0.68
C ASP A 54 -4.51 17.73 0.80
N GLN A 55 -4.44 16.50 1.29
CA GLN A 55 -5.63 15.68 1.53
C GLN A 55 -6.53 16.30 2.61
N GLN A 56 -5.97 16.83 3.70
CA GLN A 56 -6.75 17.59 4.70
C GLN A 56 -7.44 18.82 4.11
N LEU A 57 -6.75 19.55 3.24
CA LEU A 57 -7.32 20.70 2.55
C LEU A 57 -8.49 20.27 1.65
N ALA A 58 -8.35 19.16 0.93
CA ALA A 58 -9.42 18.60 0.11
C ALA A 58 -10.61 18.12 0.97
N LEU A 59 -10.36 17.49 2.12
CA LEU A 59 -11.42 17.09 3.06
C LEU A 59 -12.20 18.30 3.60
N ARG A 60 -11.50 19.38 3.93
CA ARG A 60 -12.14 20.65 4.30
C ARG A 60 -12.99 21.20 3.16
N TRP A 61 -12.46 21.22 1.94
CA TRP A 61 -13.20 21.66 0.77
C TRP A 61 -14.47 20.82 0.55
N ILE A 62 -14.38 19.49 0.66
CA ILE A 62 -15.54 18.59 0.55
C ILE A 62 -16.56 18.96 1.63
N HIS A 63 -16.15 19.10 2.89
CA HIS A 63 -17.06 19.46 3.97
C HIS A 63 -17.77 20.80 3.75
N GLU A 64 -17.08 21.79 3.17
CA GLU A 64 -17.63 23.13 2.90
C GLU A 64 -18.52 23.18 1.65
N ASN A 65 -18.31 22.30 0.67
CA ASN A 65 -18.89 22.46 -0.67
C ASN A 65 -19.79 21.29 -1.13
N ILE A 66 -19.65 20.09 -0.56
CA ILE A 66 -20.31 18.89 -1.11
C ILE A 66 -21.84 18.97 -1.07
N ALA A 67 -22.40 19.78 -0.18
CA ALA A 67 -23.84 20.04 -0.11
C ALA A 67 -24.38 20.66 -1.41
N SER A 68 -23.60 21.52 -2.09
CA SER A 68 -23.97 22.11 -3.38
C SER A 68 -24.03 21.09 -4.52
N PHE A 69 -23.41 19.91 -4.34
CA PHE A 69 -23.45 18.79 -5.27
C PHE A 69 -24.52 17.75 -4.90
N GLY A 70 -25.35 18.04 -3.88
CA GLY A 70 -26.36 17.12 -3.36
C GLY A 70 -25.83 16.09 -2.35
N GLY A 71 -24.61 16.29 -1.85
CA GLY A 71 -23.99 15.42 -0.84
C GLY A 71 -24.31 15.84 0.59
N ASP A 72 -24.00 14.94 1.53
CA ASP A 72 -24.10 15.21 2.96
C ASP A 72 -22.69 15.30 3.57
N PRO A 73 -22.23 16.48 4.02
CA PRO A 73 -20.88 16.66 4.56
C PRO A 73 -20.64 15.86 5.85
N THR A 74 -21.70 15.39 6.52
CA THR A 74 -21.59 14.55 7.71
C THR A 74 -21.48 13.05 7.38
N ARG A 75 -21.61 12.66 6.11
CA ARG A 75 -21.60 11.25 5.66
C ARG A 75 -20.45 10.93 4.70
N VAL A 76 -19.27 11.44 5.00
CA VAL A 76 -18.06 11.21 4.19
C VAL A 76 -17.38 9.90 4.57
N THR A 77 -17.10 9.07 3.55
CA THR A 77 -16.33 7.83 3.65
C THR A 77 -15.02 8.00 2.90
N LEU A 78 -13.89 7.76 3.57
CA LEU A 78 -12.58 7.73 2.91
C LEU A 78 -12.35 6.33 2.35
N PHE A 79 -11.89 6.23 1.10
CA PHE A 79 -11.57 4.96 0.46
C PHE A 79 -10.22 5.06 -0.24
N GLY A 80 -9.29 4.17 0.09
CA GLY A 80 -7.97 4.13 -0.52
C GLY A 80 -7.38 2.72 -0.57
N GLU A 81 -6.45 2.53 -1.51
CA GLU A 81 -5.68 1.31 -1.75
C GLU A 81 -4.17 1.62 -1.67
N SER A 82 -3.35 0.67 -1.22
CA SER A 82 -1.89 0.85 -1.07
C SER A 82 -1.54 2.10 -0.23
N ALA A 83 -0.74 3.04 -0.76
CA ALA A 83 -0.45 4.33 -0.15
C ALA A 83 -1.70 5.19 0.11
N GLY A 84 -2.76 5.01 -0.69
CA GLY A 84 -4.07 5.60 -0.42
C GLY A 84 -4.71 5.03 0.84
N SER A 85 -4.59 3.72 1.10
CA SER A 85 -5.05 3.08 2.34
C SER A 85 -4.25 3.57 3.56
N ALA A 86 -2.92 3.69 3.42
CA ALA A 86 -2.08 4.31 4.43
C ALA A 86 -2.48 5.79 4.69
N SER A 87 -2.86 6.53 3.64
CA SER A 87 -3.35 7.91 3.76
C SER A 87 -4.69 8.01 4.48
N THR A 88 -5.69 7.17 4.11
CA THR A 88 -7.00 7.18 4.75
C THR A 88 -6.92 6.82 6.23
N THR A 89 -6.08 5.85 6.58
CA THR A 89 -5.84 5.46 7.98
C THR A 89 -5.03 6.49 8.75
N ALA A 90 -4.07 7.19 8.12
CA ALA A 90 -3.33 8.29 8.75
C ALA A 90 -4.26 9.41 9.27
N HIS A 91 -5.37 9.70 8.56
CA HIS A 91 -6.35 10.69 9.00
C HIS A 91 -7.06 10.33 10.33
N ILE A 92 -7.05 9.06 10.76
CA ILE A 92 -7.55 8.65 12.09
C ILE A 92 -6.68 9.24 13.22
N PHE A 93 -5.40 9.49 12.94
CA PHE A 93 -4.42 9.98 13.90
C PHE A 93 -4.18 11.48 13.81
N ALA A 94 -4.78 12.16 12.83
CA ALA A 94 -4.60 13.60 12.59
C ALA A 94 -5.80 14.42 13.13
N PRO A 95 -5.64 15.16 14.25
CA PRO A 95 -6.76 15.92 14.84
C PRO A 95 -7.44 16.89 13.88
N GLY A 96 -6.68 17.47 12.93
CA GLY A 96 -7.22 18.36 11.90
C GLY A 96 -8.20 17.68 10.92
N SER A 97 -8.27 16.35 10.90
CA SER A 97 -9.15 15.58 10.02
C SER A 97 -10.44 15.09 10.67
N TYR A 98 -10.54 15.11 12.00
CA TYR A 98 -11.53 14.30 12.73
C TYR A 98 -12.99 14.62 12.39
N GLN A 99 -13.27 15.87 12.04
CA GLN A 99 -14.62 16.34 11.72
C GLN A 99 -15.06 16.03 10.28
N TYR A 100 -14.15 15.60 9.40
CA TYR A 100 -14.42 15.51 7.96
C TYR A 100 -14.80 14.12 7.46
N PHE A 101 -14.80 13.10 8.32
CA PHE A 101 -15.16 11.74 7.94
C PHE A 101 -15.63 10.91 9.14
N ASN A 102 -16.37 9.84 8.87
CA ASN A 102 -16.78 8.86 9.89
C ASN A 102 -16.63 7.40 9.45
N LYS A 103 -16.19 7.15 8.22
CA LYS A 103 -16.01 5.81 7.69
C LYS A 103 -14.74 5.71 6.88
N ILE A 104 -14.09 4.55 6.93
CA ILE A 104 -12.90 4.23 6.13
C ILE A 104 -13.09 2.86 5.47
N ILE A 105 -12.69 2.79 4.20
CA ILE A 105 -12.43 1.55 3.48
C ILE A 105 -10.94 1.57 3.12
N ALA A 106 -10.21 0.57 3.60
CA ALA A 106 -8.76 0.47 3.50
C ALA A 106 -8.39 -0.85 2.83
N SER A 107 -8.02 -0.78 1.55
CA SER A 107 -7.42 -1.91 0.84
C SER A 107 -5.91 -1.86 1.07
N VAL A 108 -5.46 -2.60 2.06
CA VAL A 108 -4.07 -2.59 2.50
C VAL A 108 -3.22 -3.40 1.54
N GLU A 109 -2.02 -2.88 1.24
CA GLU A 109 -0.87 -3.74 0.99
C GLU A 109 -0.47 -4.33 2.35
N ALA A 110 -0.16 -5.61 2.36
CA ALA A 110 -0.05 -6.46 3.52
C ALA A 110 0.87 -5.85 4.55
N ASP A 111 0.47 -6.13 5.79
CA ASP A 111 1.24 -5.87 6.98
C ASP A 111 2.66 -6.39 6.76
N SER A 112 3.61 -5.46 6.85
CA SER A 112 4.95 -5.71 7.37
C SER A 112 5.41 -7.18 7.27
N VAL A 113 6.19 -7.51 6.25
CA VAL A 113 7.19 -8.58 6.41
C VAL A 113 8.20 -8.06 7.43
N SER A 114 7.86 -8.15 8.71
CA SER A 114 8.79 -7.94 9.81
C SER A 114 9.62 -9.21 9.95
N SER A 115 10.65 -9.28 9.11
CA SER A 115 11.88 -9.97 9.46
C SER A 115 12.99 -8.91 9.46
N ASP A 116 14.11 -9.17 10.11
CA ASP A 116 15.32 -8.31 10.04
C ASP A 116 15.85 -8.11 8.61
N ILE A 117 15.21 -8.71 7.59
CA ILE A 117 15.35 -8.32 6.19
C ILE A 117 14.41 -7.14 5.97
N GLY A 118 14.97 -5.93 5.98
CA GLY A 118 14.22 -4.71 5.66
C GLY A 118 13.34 -4.91 4.42
N LEU A 119 12.11 -4.41 4.49
CA LEU A 119 11.18 -4.39 3.36
C LEU A 119 11.96 -3.96 2.11
N PRO A 120 12.05 -4.79 1.07
CA PRO A 120 12.90 -4.49 -0.08
C PRO A 120 12.38 -3.27 -0.88
N LEU A 121 11.20 -2.73 -0.53
CA LEU A 121 10.65 -1.49 -1.05
C LEU A 121 10.94 -0.32 -0.09
N ALA A 122 12.18 0.18 -0.08
CA ALA A 122 12.48 1.44 0.57
C ALA A 122 11.92 2.59 -0.27
N LEU A 123 10.73 3.07 0.09
CA LEU A 123 10.17 4.30 -0.48
C LEU A 123 10.93 5.49 0.09
N ALA A 124 11.72 6.17 -0.75
CA ALA A 124 12.58 7.27 -0.32
C ALA A 124 11.83 8.45 0.33
N PHE A 125 10.58 8.67 -0.07
CA PHE A 125 9.72 9.74 0.42
C PHE A 125 8.34 9.17 0.77
N GLY A 126 8.03 9.14 2.06
CA GLY A 126 6.76 8.70 2.61
C GLY A 126 6.38 9.48 3.87
N PRO A 127 5.25 9.15 4.51
CA PRO A 127 4.81 9.84 5.72
C PRO A 127 5.89 9.86 6.80
N VAL A 128 6.16 11.05 7.33
CA VAL A 128 6.98 11.22 8.53
C VAL A 128 6.11 10.87 9.74
N SER A 129 6.51 9.86 10.51
CA SER A 129 5.68 9.32 11.61
C SER A 129 5.57 10.24 12.82
N ALA A 130 6.51 11.17 12.99
CA ALA A 130 6.50 12.16 14.06
C ALA A 130 6.65 13.55 13.45
N ASP A 131 5.60 14.38 13.57
CA ASP A 131 5.62 15.72 13.01
C ASP A 131 4.73 16.69 13.82
N LYS A 132 5.03 18.00 13.76
CA LYS A 132 4.31 19.05 14.51
C LYS A 132 2.98 19.49 13.87
N ASN A 133 2.71 19.13 12.60
CA ASN A 133 1.63 19.69 11.78
C ASN A 133 0.45 18.73 11.62
N PHE A 134 0.68 17.57 10.99
CA PHE A 134 -0.34 16.59 10.61
C PHE A 134 -0.68 15.68 11.80
N PHE A 135 0.28 14.89 12.30
CA PHE A 135 0.06 14.01 13.46
C PHE A 135 0.11 14.77 14.79
N ARG A 136 0.83 15.91 14.86
CA ARG A 136 1.02 16.71 16.08
C ARG A 136 1.60 15.87 17.22
N GLY A 137 2.74 15.24 16.96
CA GLY A 137 3.40 14.27 17.81
C GLY A 137 3.77 13.00 17.06
N ASP A 138 4.21 11.99 17.81
CA ASP A 138 4.56 10.69 17.26
C ASP A 138 3.32 9.79 17.07
N LEU A 139 3.20 9.21 15.87
CA LEU A 139 2.12 8.32 15.47
C LEU A 139 2.05 7.06 16.33
N PHE A 140 3.18 6.43 16.64
CA PHE A 140 3.22 5.18 17.40
C PHE A 140 2.89 5.40 18.87
N GLU A 141 3.32 6.52 19.44
CA GLU A 141 2.92 6.95 20.77
C GLU A 141 1.42 7.22 20.84
N ARG A 142 0.83 7.88 19.83
CA ARG A 142 -0.62 8.05 19.72
C ARG A 142 -1.36 6.73 19.65
N LEU A 143 -0.87 5.76 18.87
CA LEU A 143 -1.43 4.42 18.80
C LEU A 143 -1.38 3.74 20.18
N ARG A 144 -0.21 3.74 20.83
CA ARG A 144 0.04 3.13 22.15
C ARG A 144 -0.83 3.73 23.24
N THR A 145 -0.94 5.06 23.27
CA THR A 145 -1.76 5.81 24.24
C THR A 145 -3.23 5.88 23.88
N ARG A 146 -3.63 5.27 22.76
CA ARG A 146 -5.00 5.31 22.22
C ARG A 146 -5.48 6.74 21.92
N ASN A 147 -4.58 7.67 21.65
CA ASN A 147 -4.90 9.05 21.26
C ASN A 147 -5.16 9.18 19.75
N PHE A 148 -6.34 8.76 19.32
CA PHE A 148 -6.80 8.81 17.93
C PHE A 148 -8.34 8.81 17.87
N LYS A 149 -8.92 9.18 16.72
CA LYS A 149 -10.38 9.23 16.53
C LYS A 149 -11.03 7.86 16.78
N LYS A 150 -12.07 7.79 17.63
CA LYS A 150 -12.71 6.53 18.04
C LYS A 150 -13.98 6.20 17.25
N ASP A 151 -14.77 7.21 16.93
CA ASP A 151 -16.06 7.04 16.25
C ASP A 151 -15.87 6.95 14.73
N VAL A 152 -15.28 5.84 14.27
CA VAL A 152 -15.05 5.52 12.86
C VAL A 152 -15.43 4.07 12.59
N SER A 153 -16.26 3.82 11.58
CA SER A 153 -16.45 2.46 11.05
C SER A 153 -15.39 2.15 10.01
N ILE A 154 -14.76 0.98 10.09
CA ILE A 154 -13.63 0.62 9.23
C ILE A 154 -13.90 -0.72 8.54
N ILE A 155 -13.67 -0.78 7.24
CA ILE A 155 -13.53 -2.02 6.46
C ILE A 155 -12.08 -2.10 6.00
N ILE A 156 -11.43 -3.23 6.27
CA ILE A 156 -10.03 -3.51 5.90
C ILE A 156 -10.00 -4.82 5.11
N GLY A 157 -9.20 -4.88 4.04
CA GLY A 157 -8.98 -6.11 3.28
C GLY A 157 -7.69 -6.10 2.49
N THR A 158 -7.23 -7.30 2.11
CA THR A 158 -6.02 -7.60 1.31
C THR A 158 -6.41 -8.38 0.06
N VAL A 159 -5.47 -8.54 -0.88
CA VAL A 159 -5.62 -9.50 -2.00
C VAL A 159 -4.72 -10.72 -1.80
N ASN A 160 -5.04 -11.83 -2.47
CA ASN A 160 -4.33 -13.11 -2.25
C ASN A 160 -2.84 -13.05 -2.58
N ASP A 161 -2.45 -12.27 -3.61
CA ASP A 161 -1.15 -12.36 -4.27
C ASP A 161 -0.43 -11.00 -4.38
N GLU A 162 -0.47 -10.16 -3.34
CA GLU A 162 0.05 -8.78 -3.37
C GLU A 162 1.52 -8.65 -3.77
N GLY A 163 2.37 -9.55 -3.28
CA GLY A 163 3.80 -9.53 -3.57
C GLY A 163 4.12 -9.76 -5.05
N THR A 164 3.23 -10.44 -5.79
CA THR A 164 3.49 -10.86 -7.17
C THR A 164 3.65 -9.69 -8.13
N TYR A 165 2.93 -8.58 -7.89
CA TYR A 165 3.07 -7.35 -8.67
C TYR A 165 4.51 -6.80 -8.64
N TRP A 166 5.17 -6.91 -7.48
CA TRP A 166 6.50 -6.35 -7.26
C TRP A 166 7.63 -7.28 -7.71
N LEU A 167 7.38 -8.59 -7.83
CA LEU A 167 8.41 -9.58 -8.17
C LEU A 167 9.19 -9.25 -9.45
N PRO A 168 8.57 -8.88 -10.58
CA PRO A 168 9.33 -8.54 -11.78
C PRO A 168 10.27 -7.35 -11.59
N TYR A 169 9.88 -6.35 -10.78
CA TYR A 169 10.71 -5.18 -10.52
C TYR A 169 11.93 -5.53 -9.66
N TYR A 170 11.75 -6.41 -8.67
CA TYR A 170 12.86 -6.91 -7.86
C TYR A 170 13.80 -7.82 -8.66
N MET A 171 13.21 -8.77 -9.36
CA MET A 171 13.96 -9.80 -10.09
C MET A 171 14.58 -9.27 -11.38
N TYR A 172 14.22 -8.05 -11.81
CA TYR A 172 14.90 -7.33 -12.90
C TYR A 172 16.41 -7.27 -12.72
N LEU A 173 16.86 -6.95 -11.50
CA LEU A 173 18.29 -6.91 -11.16
C LEU A 173 18.97 -8.30 -11.22
N HIS A 174 18.16 -9.35 -11.22
CA HIS A 174 18.59 -10.75 -11.30
C HIS A 174 18.34 -11.36 -12.69
N GLY A 175 18.04 -10.54 -13.70
CA GLY A 175 17.90 -10.97 -15.09
C GLY A 175 16.51 -11.45 -15.49
N PHE A 176 15.53 -11.42 -14.58
CA PHE A 176 14.15 -11.77 -14.90
C PHE A 176 13.40 -10.55 -15.42
N ARG A 177 12.62 -10.73 -16.48
CA ARG A 177 11.82 -9.66 -17.07
C ARG A 177 10.38 -10.13 -17.19
N PHE A 178 9.46 -9.19 -17.06
CA PHE A 178 8.05 -9.42 -17.34
C PHE A 178 7.61 -8.49 -18.47
N ASN A 179 7.17 -9.11 -19.55
CA ASN A 179 6.54 -8.43 -20.67
C ASN A 179 5.02 -8.50 -20.50
N HIS A 180 4.43 -7.36 -20.14
CA HIS A 180 2.99 -7.24 -19.92
C HIS A 180 2.17 -7.25 -21.22
N THR A 181 2.80 -7.21 -22.41
CA THR A 181 2.10 -7.26 -23.70
C THR A 181 1.86 -8.68 -24.20
N ILE A 182 2.35 -9.70 -23.50
CA ILE A 182 2.18 -11.12 -23.81
C ILE A 182 1.58 -11.85 -22.61
N SER A 183 1.16 -13.09 -22.81
CA SER A 183 0.57 -13.91 -21.73
C SER A 183 1.50 -14.02 -20.52
N ALA A 184 0.95 -13.99 -19.31
CA ALA A 184 1.72 -14.28 -18.10
C ALA A 184 2.35 -15.69 -18.12
N GLU A 185 1.72 -16.62 -18.84
CA GLU A 185 2.20 -18.01 -19.02
C GLU A 185 3.21 -18.18 -20.17
N ASP A 186 3.50 -17.11 -20.91
CA ASP A 186 4.44 -17.15 -22.03
C ASP A 186 5.85 -17.55 -21.54
N PRO A 187 6.59 -18.43 -22.24
CA PRO A 187 7.96 -18.80 -21.88
C PRO A 187 8.90 -17.63 -21.61
N GLN A 188 8.70 -16.47 -22.26
CA GLN A 188 9.49 -15.26 -22.01
C GLN A 188 9.22 -14.60 -20.65
N ASN A 189 8.03 -14.82 -20.09
CA ASN A 189 7.63 -14.35 -18.76
C ASN A 189 7.93 -15.38 -17.65
N LYS A 190 8.34 -16.61 -18.01
CA LYS A 190 8.68 -17.65 -17.03
C LYS A 190 10.00 -17.34 -16.34
N ALA A 191 9.96 -17.18 -15.02
CA ALA A 191 11.15 -17.10 -14.18
C ALA A 191 11.67 -18.51 -13.83
N LEU A 192 12.15 -19.24 -14.84
CA LEU A 192 12.66 -20.60 -14.64
C LEU A 192 13.96 -20.57 -13.81
N ILE A 193 13.98 -21.34 -12.72
CA ILE A 193 15.17 -21.58 -11.91
C ILE A 193 15.56 -23.05 -11.99
N THR A 194 16.86 -23.31 -11.98
CA THR A 194 17.41 -24.66 -11.90
C THR A 194 17.12 -25.29 -10.54
N ARG A 195 17.15 -26.62 -10.47
CA ARG A 195 16.99 -27.37 -9.21
C ARG A 195 18.02 -26.94 -8.16
N GLU A 196 19.23 -26.60 -8.58
CA GLU A 196 20.28 -26.13 -7.68
C GLU A 196 19.95 -24.74 -7.11
N GLN A 197 19.51 -23.80 -7.96
CA GLN A 197 19.03 -22.48 -7.51
C GLN A 197 17.82 -22.58 -6.56
N TYR A 198 16.91 -23.54 -6.80
CA TYR A 198 15.81 -23.82 -5.89
C TYR A 198 16.31 -24.33 -4.52
N ARG A 199 17.24 -25.29 -4.51
CA ARG A 199 17.84 -25.83 -3.27
C ARG A 199 18.54 -24.74 -2.47
N GLN A 200 19.32 -23.89 -3.12
CA GLN A 200 20.01 -22.77 -2.49
C GLN A 200 19.03 -21.75 -1.90
N SER A 201 17.99 -21.38 -2.66
CA SER A 201 16.91 -20.53 -2.17
C SER A 201 16.26 -21.13 -0.92
N MET A 202 15.83 -22.39 -0.99
CA MET A 202 15.19 -23.07 0.16
C MET A 202 16.11 -23.14 1.38
N GLN A 203 17.41 -23.37 1.18
CA GLN A 203 18.39 -23.39 2.27
C GLN A 203 18.48 -22.04 2.99
N ALA A 204 18.41 -20.92 2.27
CA ALA A 204 18.38 -19.58 2.86
C ALA A 204 17.10 -19.33 3.70
N PHE A 205 15.99 -19.97 3.35
CA PHE A 205 14.73 -19.86 4.11
C PHE A 205 14.63 -20.79 5.32
N MET A 206 15.50 -21.80 5.46
CA MET A 206 15.41 -22.79 6.56
C MET A 206 15.49 -22.22 7.99
N PRO A 207 16.27 -21.16 8.27
CA PRO A 207 16.30 -20.56 9.60
C PRO A 207 14.92 -20.10 10.09
N TYR A 208 14.05 -19.62 9.20
CA TYR A 208 12.67 -19.20 9.54
C TYR A 208 11.78 -20.35 10.03
N PHE A 209 12.16 -21.58 9.71
CA PHE A 209 11.46 -22.79 10.12
C PHE A 209 12.24 -23.58 11.18
N GLY A 210 13.15 -22.91 11.90
CA GLY A 210 13.99 -23.54 12.93
C GLY A 210 14.91 -24.64 12.37
N ASN A 211 15.26 -24.57 11.09
CA ASN A 211 16.03 -25.59 10.37
C ASN A 211 15.42 -27.01 10.43
N SER A 212 14.09 -27.11 10.50
CA SER A 212 13.38 -28.40 10.57
C SER A 212 13.70 -29.32 9.37
N PRO A 213 14.23 -30.54 9.59
CA PRO A 213 14.47 -31.51 8.53
C PRO A 213 13.21 -31.92 7.78
N LEU A 214 12.06 -31.96 8.48
CA LEU A 214 10.76 -32.29 7.90
C LEU A 214 10.31 -31.21 6.91
N VAL A 215 10.41 -29.93 7.30
CA VAL A 215 10.08 -28.79 6.43
C VAL A 215 11.01 -28.75 5.22
N LYS A 216 12.32 -28.96 5.45
CA LYS A 216 13.31 -29.07 4.37
C LYS A 216 12.95 -30.16 3.37
N HIS A 217 12.60 -31.36 3.85
CA HIS A 217 12.20 -32.47 3.00
C HIS A 217 10.92 -32.14 2.20
N ALA A 218 9.89 -31.60 2.87
CA ALA A 218 8.63 -31.23 2.22
C ALA A 218 8.82 -30.18 1.12
N LEU A 219 9.56 -29.09 1.40
CA LEU A 219 9.81 -28.03 0.42
C LEU A 219 10.66 -28.52 -0.76
N LEU A 220 11.72 -29.31 -0.51
CA LEU A 220 12.56 -29.83 -1.58
C LEU A 220 11.83 -30.85 -2.48
N HIS A 221 10.91 -31.65 -1.93
CA HIS A 221 10.10 -32.58 -2.74
C HIS A 221 8.92 -31.92 -3.44
N ALA A 222 8.36 -30.83 -2.91
CA ALA A 222 7.31 -30.08 -3.59
C ALA A 222 7.75 -29.53 -4.95
N TYR A 223 9.04 -29.23 -5.13
CA TYR A 223 9.58 -28.83 -6.42
C TYR A 223 9.60 -29.96 -7.46
N GLU A 224 9.80 -31.22 -7.05
CA GLU A 224 9.82 -32.36 -7.96
C GLU A 224 8.45 -32.53 -8.64
N SER A 225 7.36 -32.46 -7.87
CA SER A 225 5.99 -32.61 -8.40
C SER A 225 5.55 -31.47 -9.33
N VAL A 226 6.14 -30.27 -9.19
CA VAL A 226 5.80 -29.10 -10.01
C VAL A 226 6.72 -29.00 -11.25
N SER A 227 7.98 -29.42 -11.13
CA SER A 227 8.97 -29.35 -12.23
C SER A 227 8.80 -30.46 -13.28
N GLU A 228 8.30 -31.63 -12.90
CA GLU A 228 8.10 -32.77 -13.82
C GLU A 228 6.91 -32.59 -14.79
N GLY A 229 6.08 -31.57 -14.60
CA GLY A 229 4.96 -31.23 -15.50
C GLY A 229 5.32 -30.51 -16.79
N GLN A 230 6.59 -30.12 -16.99
CA GLN A 230 7.07 -29.48 -18.22
C GLN A 230 8.35 -30.14 -18.72
N SER A 231 8.27 -31.39 -19.18
CA SER A 231 9.27 -31.89 -20.12
C SER A 231 9.13 -31.10 -21.42
N ILE A 232 10.09 -30.22 -21.68
CA ILE A 232 10.26 -29.57 -22.98
C ILE A 232 10.59 -30.69 -23.98
N ALA A 233 9.66 -30.98 -24.87
CA ALA A 233 9.91 -31.66 -26.14
C ALA A 233 10.06 -30.59 -27.23
#